data_AF-A0A2S9FE88-F1
#
_entry.id   AF-A0A2S9FE88-F1
#
_cell.length_a   1.000
_cell.length_b   1.000
_cell.length_c   1.000
_cell.angle_alpha   90.00
_cell.angle_beta   90.00
_cell.angle_gamma   90.00
#
_symmetry.space_group_name_H-M   'P 1'
#
loop_
_entity.id
_entity.type
_entity.pdbx_description
1 polymer ?
#
loop_
_entity_poly.entity_id
_entity_poly.type
_entity_poly.pdbx_seq_one_letter_code
_entity_poly.pdbx_strand_id
1 'polypeptide(L)'
;RVSITDGAIAAAATLADRYINDRFLPDKAIDLIDEAGARMRIRRMTAPPDLREFDEKIADARREKESAIDAQDFEKAASLRDKEKTLVAQRAEREKQWRSGDLDVVAEVDDEQIAEVLGNWTGIPVFKLTEEETTRLLRMEDELHKRIIGQEDAVRAVSKAIRRTRAGLKDPKRPSGSFIFAGPSGVGKTELSKALANFLFGDDDALIQIDMGEFHDRFTASRLFGAPPGYVGYEEGGQLTEKVRRKPFSVVLFDEIEKAHQEIYNSLLQVLEDGRLTDGQGRTVDFKNTVLIFTSNLGTSDISKAVG
;
A
#
# COMPACT_ATOMS: atom_id res chain seq x y z
N ARG A 1 17.22 -23.12 -11.00
CA ARG A 1 18.20 -22.21 -10.37
C ARG A 1 17.65 -20.80 -10.51
N VAL A 2 17.71 -19.98 -9.46
CA VAL A 2 17.27 -18.58 -9.52
C VAL A 2 18.54 -17.71 -9.59
N SER A 3 18.55 -16.71 -10.47
CA SER A 3 19.57 -15.66 -10.55
C SER A 3 19.03 -14.43 -9.84
N ILE A 4 19.83 -13.80 -9.01
CA ILE A 4 19.46 -12.56 -8.33
C ILE A 4 20.31 -11.46 -8.97
N THR A 5 19.68 -10.43 -9.50
CA THR A 5 20.38 -9.31 -10.12
C THR A 5 20.97 -8.36 -9.08
N ASP A 6 22.01 -7.62 -9.45
CA ASP A 6 22.54 -6.54 -8.60
C ASP A 6 21.47 -5.47 -8.31
N GLY A 7 20.58 -5.24 -9.30
CA GLY A 7 19.41 -4.36 -9.15
C GLY A 7 18.46 -4.82 -8.04
N ALA A 8 18.18 -6.13 -7.97
CA ALA A 8 17.36 -6.71 -6.91
C ALA A 8 18.03 -6.57 -5.53
N ILE A 9 19.34 -6.78 -5.42
CA ILE A 9 20.06 -6.63 -4.14
C ILE A 9 19.98 -5.17 -3.65
N ALA A 10 20.26 -4.21 -4.53
CA ALA A 10 20.19 -2.79 -4.20
C ALA A 10 18.75 -2.35 -3.86
N ALA A 11 17.76 -2.84 -4.61
CA ALA A 11 16.34 -2.60 -4.35
C ALA A 11 15.92 -3.18 -3.00
N ALA A 12 16.30 -4.42 -2.69
CA ALA A 12 15.96 -5.07 -1.43
C ALA A 12 16.49 -4.29 -0.24
N ALA A 13 17.76 -3.86 -0.27
CA ALA A 13 18.33 -3.04 0.80
C ALA A 13 17.61 -1.68 0.93
N THR A 14 17.42 -0.96 -0.18
CA THR A 14 16.86 0.40 -0.16
C THR A 14 15.39 0.41 0.21
N LEU A 15 14.61 -0.52 -0.35
CA LEU A 15 13.18 -0.60 -0.12
C LEU A 15 12.87 -1.22 1.24
N ALA A 16 13.59 -2.27 1.68
CA ALA A 16 13.41 -2.77 3.03
C ALA A 16 13.74 -1.72 4.09
N ASP A 17 14.79 -0.91 3.87
CA ASP A 17 15.08 0.20 4.78
C ASP A 17 13.95 1.22 4.87
N ARG A 18 13.37 1.57 3.72
CA ARG A 18 12.35 2.62 3.62
C ARG A 18 10.96 2.19 4.10
N TYR A 19 10.57 0.94 3.84
CA TYR A 19 9.19 0.47 3.99
C TYR A 19 8.99 -0.51 5.17
N ILE A 20 10.04 -1.19 5.63
CA ILE A 20 9.96 -2.16 6.74
C ILE A 20 10.67 -1.57 7.97
N ASN A 21 9.89 -1.00 8.90
CA ASN A 21 10.41 -0.29 10.07
C ASN A 21 10.52 -1.15 11.34
N ASP A 22 9.86 -2.30 11.37
CA ASP A 22 9.82 -3.23 12.51
C ASP A 22 10.99 -4.24 12.51
N ARG A 23 11.83 -4.21 11.47
CA ARG A 23 13.00 -5.09 11.30
C ARG A 23 14.25 -4.30 10.92
N PHE A 24 15.40 -4.91 11.15
CA PHE A 24 16.72 -4.30 10.90
C PHE A 24 17.39 -4.90 9.66
N LEU A 25 18.19 -4.07 8.97
CA LEU A 25 19.12 -4.58 7.96
C LEU A 25 20.25 -5.39 8.64
N PRO A 26 20.81 -6.42 7.97
CA PRO A 26 20.49 -6.87 6.61
C PRO A 26 19.30 -7.84 6.51
N ASP A 27 18.80 -8.34 7.63
CA ASP A 27 17.83 -9.45 7.74
C ASP A 27 16.59 -9.22 6.85
N LYS A 28 15.93 -8.08 6.99
CA LYS A 28 14.74 -7.71 6.19
C LYS A 28 14.97 -7.67 4.68
N ALA A 29 16.20 -7.36 4.24
CA ALA A 29 16.52 -7.35 2.81
C ALA A 29 16.79 -8.76 2.29
N ILE A 30 17.42 -9.61 3.10
CA ILE A 30 17.64 -11.02 2.79
C ILE A 30 16.31 -11.75 2.65
N ASP A 31 15.36 -11.52 3.57
CA ASP A 31 14.04 -12.14 3.52
C ASP A 31 13.27 -11.77 2.24
N LEU A 32 13.31 -10.50 1.80
CA LEU A 32 12.68 -10.07 0.55
C LEU A 32 13.24 -10.81 -0.66
N ILE A 33 14.56 -11.00 -0.70
CA ILE A 33 15.23 -11.72 -1.78
C ILE A 33 14.86 -13.20 -1.75
N ASP A 34 14.82 -13.81 -0.56
CA ASP A 34 14.49 -15.23 -0.40
C ASP A 34 13.04 -15.51 -0.81
N GLU A 35 12.09 -14.68 -0.36
CA GLU A 35 10.69 -14.83 -0.74
C GLU A 35 10.46 -14.57 -2.24
N ALA A 36 11.12 -13.56 -2.82
CA ALA A 36 11.06 -13.33 -4.26
C ALA A 36 11.60 -14.54 -5.04
N GLY A 37 12.71 -15.12 -4.59
CA GLY A 37 13.28 -16.33 -5.18
C GLY A 37 12.37 -17.55 -5.03
N ALA A 38 11.77 -17.75 -3.86
CA ALA A 38 10.82 -18.84 -3.61
C ALA A 38 9.57 -18.71 -4.49
N ARG A 39 9.02 -17.51 -4.61
CA ARG A 39 7.86 -17.20 -5.45
C ARG A 39 8.14 -17.45 -6.94
N MET A 40 9.30 -17.03 -7.43
CA MET A 40 9.72 -17.32 -8.82
C MET A 40 9.90 -18.81 -9.07
N ARG A 41 10.41 -19.55 -8.09
CA ARG A 41 10.52 -21.01 -8.16
C ARG A 41 9.14 -21.70 -8.15
N ILE A 42 8.19 -21.21 -7.36
CA ILE A 42 6.80 -21.74 -7.33
C ILE A 42 6.10 -21.47 -8.65
N ARG A 43 6.19 -20.24 -9.19
CA ARG A 43 5.63 -19.88 -10.51
C ARG A 43 6.11 -20.84 -11.61
N ARG A 44 7.39 -21.25 -11.57
CA ARG A 44 7.95 -22.25 -12.49
C ARG A 44 7.50 -23.67 -12.28
N MET A 45 7.24 -24.08 -11.04
CA MET A 45 6.75 -25.43 -10.75
C MET A 45 5.25 -25.57 -11.04
N THR A 46 4.55 -24.45 -11.19
CA THR A 46 3.11 -24.43 -11.48
C THR A 46 2.91 -24.62 -12.98
N ALA A 47 2.10 -25.61 -13.35
CA ALA A 47 1.74 -25.84 -14.74
C ALA A 47 1.06 -24.59 -15.31
N PRO A 48 1.48 -24.10 -16.50
CA PRO A 48 0.86 -22.93 -17.10
C PRO A 48 -0.64 -23.13 -17.36
N PRO A 49 -1.42 -22.03 -17.46
CA PRO A 49 -2.89 -22.09 -17.57
C PRO A 49 -3.37 -22.91 -18.78
N ASP A 50 -2.60 -22.91 -19.87
CA ASP A 50 -2.87 -23.68 -21.08
C ASP A 50 -2.86 -25.20 -20.83
N LEU A 51 -1.95 -25.72 -19.99
CA LEU A 51 -1.94 -27.14 -19.59
C LEU A 51 -3.16 -27.49 -18.72
N ARG A 52 -3.61 -26.58 -17.84
CA ARG A 52 -4.85 -26.77 -17.06
C ARG A 52 -6.08 -26.84 -17.97
N GLU A 53 -6.15 -26.00 -19.01
CA GLU A 53 -7.24 -26.08 -19.98
C GLU A 53 -7.27 -27.42 -20.72
N PHE A 54 -6.10 -28.00 -21.05
CA PHE A 54 -6.05 -29.34 -21.64
C PHE A 54 -6.55 -30.40 -20.65
N ASP A 55 -6.19 -30.32 -19.38
CA ASP A 55 -6.67 -31.23 -18.34
C ASP A 55 -8.21 -31.18 -18.20
N GLU A 56 -8.79 -29.97 -18.22
CA GLU A 56 -10.24 -29.77 -18.21
C GLU A 56 -10.92 -30.35 -19.46
N LYS A 57 -10.40 -30.04 -20.66
CA LYS A 57 -10.94 -30.58 -21.92
C LYS A 57 -10.87 -32.11 -21.99
N ILE A 58 -9.80 -32.71 -21.45
CA ILE A 58 -9.66 -34.18 -21.37
C ILE A 58 -10.68 -34.77 -20.39
N ALA A 59 -10.86 -34.14 -19.22
CA ALA A 59 -11.83 -34.58 -18.23
C ALA A 59 -13.28 -34.53 -18.78
N ASP A 60 -13.62 -33.47 -19.50
CA ASP A 60 -14.93 -33.33 -20.14
C ASP A 60 -15.13 -34.36 -21.26
N ALA A 61 -14.13 -34.55 -22.15
CA ALA A 61 -14.20 -35.57 -23.20
C ALA A 61 -14.35 -36.99 -22.62
N ARG A 62 -13.70 -37.29 -21.50
CA ARG A 62 -13.86 -38.58 -20.79
C ARG A 62 -15.28 -38.75 -20.25
N ARG A 63 -15.81 -37.72 -19.59
CA ARG A 63 -17.17 -37.74 -19.02
C ARG A 63 -18.22 -37.93 -20.11
N GLU A 64 -18.12 -37.16 -21.20
CA GLU A 64 -19.03 -37.26 -22.35
C GLU A 64 -18.95 -38.64 -23.03
N LYS A 65 -17.73 -39.20 -23.15
CA LYS A 65 -17.51 -40.52 -23.74
C LYS A 65 -18.20 -41.61 -22.90
N GLU A 66 -18.06 -41.56 -21.58
CA GLU A 66 -18.67 -42.52 -20.66
C GLU A 66 -20.20 -42.44 -20.71
N SER A 67 -20.76 -41.23 -20.72
CA SER A 67 -22.20 -41.03 -20.92
C SER A 67 -22.71 -41.55 -22.28
N ALA A 68 -21.91 -41.42 -23.35
CA ALA A 68 -22.25 -41.96 -24.67
C ALA A 68 -22.21 -43.50 -24.69
N ILE A 69 -21.28 -44.12 -23.97
CA ILE A 69 -21.21 -45.58 -23.80
C ILE A 69 -22.44 -46.09 -23.04
N ASP A 70 -22.81 -45.44 -21.94
CA ASP A 70 -23.99 -45.79 -21.15
C ASP A 70 -25.29 -45.67 -21.96
N ALA A 71 -25.37 -44.67 -22.84
CA ALA A 71 -26.47 -44.48 -23.77
C ALA A 71 -26.43 -45.41 -25.00
N GLN A 72 -25.42 -46.29 -25.10
CA GLN A 72 -25.17 -47.18 -26.25
C GLN A 72 -24.97 -46.45 -27.61
N ASP A 73 -24.60 -45.17 -27.56
CA ASP A 73 -24.23 -44.37 -28.73
C ASP A 73 -22.74 -44.59 -29.05
N PHE A 74 -22.46 -45.74 -29.66
CA PHE A 74 -21.09 -46.18 -29.93
C PHE A 74 -20.34 -45.31 -30.95
N GLU A 75 -21.06 -44.66 -31.87
CA GLU A 75 -20.47 -43.76 -32.87
C GLU A 75 -19.97 -42.48 -32.21
N LYS A 76 -20.80 -41.86 -31.35
CA LYS A 76 -20.39 -40.71 -30.55
C LYS A 76 -19.27 -41.06 -29.58
N ALA A 77 -19.35 -42.21 -28.91
CA ALA A 77 -18.29 -42.68 -28.02
C ALA A 77 -16.94 -42.87 -28.75
N ALA A 78 -16.95 -43.38 -29.98
CA ALA A 78 -15.75 -43.51 -30.80
C ALA A 78 -15.14 -42.14 -31.15
N SER A 79 -15.98 -41.17 -31.56
CA SER A 79 -15.52 -39.81 -31.86
C SER A 79 -14.90 -39.10 -30.64
N LEU A 80 -15.49 -39.28 -29.46
CA LEU A 80 -15.01 -38.70 -28.21
C LEU A 80 -13.71 -39.37 -27.72
N ARG A 81 -13.56 -40.68 -27.98
CA ARG A 81 -12.29 -41.39 -27.74
C ARG A 81 -11.15 -40.83 -28.60
N ASP A 82 -11.42 -40.57 -29.87
CA ASP A 82 -10.40 -40.03 -30.78
C ASP A 82 -10.07 -38.56 -30.44
N LYS A 83 -11.06 -37.78 -30.00
CA LYS A 83 -10.88 -36.43 -29.43
C LYS A 83 -10.03 -36.47 -28.16
N GLU A 84 -10.33 -37.35 -27.21
CA GLU A 84 -9.54 -37.56 -25.99
C GLU A 84 -8.08 -37.90 -26.33
N LYS A 85 -7.87 -38.85 -27.25
CA LYS A 85 -6.53 -39.26 -27.69
C LYS A 85 -5.74 -38.08 -28.29
N THR A 86 -6.40 -37.26 -29.08
CA THR A 86 -5.79 -36.05 -29.69
C THR A 86 -5.42 -35.03 -28.62
N LEU A 87 -6.32 -34.75 -27.66
CA LEU A 87 -6.07 -33.82 -26.56
C LEU A 87 -4.93 -34.29 -25.65
N VAL A 88 -4.86 -35.59 -25.36
CA VAL A 88 -3.76 -36.18 -24.58
C VAL A 88 -2.42 -36.03 -25.31
N ALA A 89 -2.38 -36.26 -26.62
CA ALA A 89 -1.17 -36.07 -27.43
C ALA A 89 -0.74 -34.60 -27.48
N GLN A 90 -1.68 -33.66 -27.66
CA GLN A 90 -1.41 -32.23 -27.66
C GLN A 90 -0.89 -31.75 -26.30
N ARG A 91 -1.50 -32.21 -25.20
CA ARG A 91 -1.04 -31.92 -23.85
C ARG A 91 0.37 -32.44 -23.61
N ALA A 92 0.68 -33.67 -24.03
CA ALA A 92 2.00 -34.27 -23.86
C ALA A 92 3.09 -33.51 -24.65
N GLU A 93 2.78 -33.10 -25.88
CA GLU A 93 3.70 -32.28 -26.68
C GLU A 93 3.90 -30.90 -26.04
N ARG A 94 2.83 -30.27 -25.54
CA ARG A 94 2.92 -28.98 -24.85
C ARG A 94 3.70 -29.07 -23.54
N GLU A 95 3.49 -30.12 -22.76
CA GLU A 95 4.23 -30.39 -21.53
C GLU A 95 5.72 -30.62 -21.84
N LYS A 96 6.03 -31.32 -22.93
CA LYS A 96 7.41 -31.52 -23.39
C LYS A 96 8.05 -30.19 -23.78
N GLN A 97 7.34 -29.33 -24.53
CA GLN A 97 7.81 -27.99 -24.90
C GLN A 97 8.05 -27.11 -23.67
N TRP A 98 7.15 -27.16 -22.69
CA TRP A 98 7.31 -26.46 -21.41
C TRP A 98 8.55 -26.95 -20.65
N ARG A 99 8.69 -28.27 -20.49
CA ARG A 99 9.88 -28.85 -19.85
C ARG A 99 11.17 -28.60 -20.63
N SER A 100 11.14 -28.50 -21.96
CA SER A 100 12.35 -28.25 -22.75
C SER A 100 12.68 -26.76 -22.89
N GLY A 101 11.69 -25.88 -22.86
CA GLY A 101 11.84 -24.44 -23.08
C GLY A 101 12.07 -23.62 -21.80
N ASP A 102 11.42 -23.98 -20.68
CA ASP A 102 11.50 -23.22 -19.42
C ASP A 102 12.60 -23.70 -18.45
N LEU A 103 13.19 -24.87 -18.70
CA LEU A 103 14.27 -25.39 -17.86
C LEU A 103 15.61 -24.69 -18.10
N ASP A 104 15.84 -24.08 -19.27
CA ASP A 104 17.10 -23.40 -19.63
C ASP A 104 17.09 -21.88 -19.43
N VAL A 105 15.93 -21.23 -19.38
CA VAL A 105 15.88 -19.83 -18.93
C VAL A 105 16.20 -19.86 -17.43
N VAL A 106 17.05 -18.98 -16.91
CA VAL A 106 17.25 -18.88 -15.45
C VAL A 106 16.13 -18.00 -14.88
N ALA A 107 15.47 -18.40 -13.79
CA ALA A 107 14.48 -17.53 -13.15
C ALA A 107 15.25 -16.35 -12.58
N GLU A 108 14.99 -15.15 -13.08
CA GLU A 108 15.67 -13.94 -12.63
C GLU A 108 14.81 -13.24 -11.58
N VAL A 109 15.44 -12.81 -10.50
CA VAL A 109 14.89 -11.91 -9.50
C VAL A 109 15.51 -10.55 -9.77
N ASP A 110 14.70 -9.65 -10.29
CA ASP A 110 14.98 -8.25 -10.50
C ASP A 110 14.30 -7.39 -9.41
N ASP A 111 14.43 -6.08 -9.54
CA ASP A 111 13.84 -5.12 -8.63
C ASP A 111 12.30 -5.14 -8.61
N GLU A 112 11.64 -5.56 -9.69
CA GLU A 112 10.18 -5.65 -9.76
C GLU A 112 9.66 -6.76 -8.85
N GLN A 113 10.33 -7.92 -8.81
CA GLN A 113 9.91 -8.99 -7.90
C GLN A 113 10.15 -8.64 -6.44
N ILE A 114 11.20 -7.89 -6.12
CA ILE A 114 11.42 -7.35 -4.77
C ILE A 114 10.28 -6.39 -4.38
N ALA A 115 9.92 -5.47 -5.27
CA ALA A 115 8.81 -4.55 -5.09
C ALA A 115 7.47 -5.28 -4.90
N GLU A 116 7.19 -6.32 -5.70
CA GLU A 116 5.99 -7.14 -5.60
C GLU A 116 5.89 -7.83 -4.23
N VAL A 117 6.96 -8.45 -3.75
CA VAL A 117 7.00 -9.09 -2.42
C VAL A 117 6.78 -8.06 -1.32
N LEU A 118 7.50 -6.94 -1.37
CA LEU A 118 7.39 -5.89 -0.38
C LEU A 118 5.97 -5.28 -0.35
N GLY A 119 5.34 -5.13 -1.51
CA GLY A 119 3.97 -4.65 -1.57
C GLY A 119 2.97 -5.64 -0.98
N ASN A 120 3.19 -6.94 -1.13
CA ASN A 120 2.39 -7.97 -0.46
C ASN A 120 2.59 -7.97 1.06
N TRP A 121 3.81 -7.76 1.54
CA TRP A 121 4.13 -7.69 2.97
C TRP A 121 3.51 -6.49 3.66
N THR A 122 3.62 -5.34 3.00
CA THR A 122 3.29 -4.05 3.61
C THR A 122 1.89 -3.56 3.24
N GLY A 123 1.24 -4.21 2.27
CA GLY A 123 -0.03 -3.78 1.67
C GLY A 123 0.10 -2.52 0.80
N ILE A 124 1.33 -2.02 0.60
CA ILE A 124 1.58 -0.75 -0.05
C ILE A 124 2.14 -1.02 -1.45
N PRO A 125 1.56 -0.42 -2.49
CA PRO A 125 2.14 -0.55 -3.82
C PRO A 125 3.52 0.12 -3.86
N VAL A 126 4.58 -0.67 -3.82
CA VAL A 126 5.96 -0.18 -3.92
C VAL A 126 6.32 -0.10 -5.39
N PHE A 127 5.81 0.93 -6.05
CA PHE A 127 6.31 1.26 -7.37
C PHE A 127 7.62 2.02 -7.21
N LYS A 128 8.60 1.77 -8.07
CA LYS A 128 9.57 2.83 -8.39
C LYS A 128 8.77 4.08 -8.79
N LEU A 129 9.39 5.26 -8.76
CA LEU A 129 8.93 6.37 -9.58
C LEU A 129 9.06 5.93 -11.04
N THR A 130 8.09 5.13 -11.49
CA THR A 130 7.92 4.73 -12.86
C THR A 130 7.47 5.98 -13.60
N GLU A 131 7.63 5.95 -14.92
CA GLU A 131 7.06 6.97 -15.78
C GLU A 131 5.55 7.11 -15.51
N GLU A 132 4.88 6.02 -15.13
CA GLU A 132 3.48 5.98 -14.70
C GLU A 132 3.22 6.73 -13.38
N GLU A 133 4.01 6.54 -12.31
CA GLU A 133 3.84 7.29 -11.06
C GLU A 133 4.07 8.78 -11.27
N THR A 134 5.09 9.13 -12.06
CA THR A 134 5.38 10.53 -12.41
C THR A 134 4.21 11.16 -13.16
N THR A 135 3.68 10.45 -14.17
CA THR A 135 2.51 10.88 -14.93
C THR A 135 1.27 11.01 -14.04
N ARG A 136 1.06 10.07 -13.11
CA ARG A 136 -0.03 10.12 -12.13
C ARG A 136 0.09 11.33 -11.22
N LEU A 137 1.28 11.65 -10.72
CA LEU A 137 1.54 12.82 -9.88
C LEU A 137 1.38 14.15 -10.63
N LEU A 138 1.66 14.18 -11.94
CA LEU A 138 1.42 15.35 -12.79
C LEU A 138 -0.08 15.64 -12.97
N ARG A 139 -0.93 14.60 -12.91
CA ARG A 139 -2.39 14.69 -13.01
C ARG A 139 -3.08 14.70 -11.63
N MET A 140 -2.33 14.94 -10.56
CA MET A 140 -2.84 14.83 -9.19
C MET A 140 -4.02 15.78 -8.92
N GLU A 141 -3.96 17.01 -9.41
CA GLU A 141 -5.08 17.96 -9.33
C GLU A 141 -6.34 17.39 -9.98
N ASP A 142 -6.26 16.92 -11.23
CA ASP A 142 -7.40 16.37 -11.96
C ASP A 142 -8.00 15.16 -11.25
N GLU A 143 -7.15 14.26 -10.74
CA GLU A 143 -7.58 13.08 -10.00
C GLU A 143 -8.28 13.44 -8.68
N LEU A 144 -7.76 14.42 -7.94
CA LEU A 144 -8.43 14.90 -6.72
C LEU A 144 -9.76 15.59 -7.05
N HIS A 145 -9.84 16.35 -8.15
CA HIS A 145 -11.06 17.03 -8.58
C HIS A 145 -12.18 16.10 -9.07
N LYS A 146 -11.90 14.82 -9.34
CA LYS A 146 -12.97 13.82 -9.54
C LYS A 146 -13.88 13.68 -8.32
N ARG A 147 -13.35 13.96 -7.12
CA ARG A 147 -14.07 13.84 -5.84
C ARG A 147 -14.27 15.19 -5.16
N ILE A 148 -13.35 16.14 -5.37
CA ILE A 148 -13.36 17.45 -4.72
C ILE A 148 -13.88 18.52 -5.67
N ILE A 149 -15.01 19.12 -5.31
CA ILE A 149 -15.64 20.20 -6.06
C ILE A 149 -15.12 21.55 -5.55
N GLY A 150 -14.56 22.37 -6.44
CA GLY A 150 -13.92 23.64 -6.08
C GLY A 150 -12.64 23.44 -5.28
N GLN A 151 -12.34 24.35 -4.35
CA GLN A 151 -11.11 24.31 -3.53
C GLN A 151 -9.80 24.30 -4.35
N GLU A 152 -9.81 24.94 -5.52
CA GLU A 152 -8.71 24.97 -6.50
C GLU A 152 -7.34 25.29 -5.87
N ASP A 153 -7.30 26.32 -5.01
CA ASP A 153 -6.06 26.74 -4.37
C ASP A 153 -5.55 25.72 -3.35
N ALA A 154 -6.46 25.08 -2.60
CA ALA A 154 -6.10 24.05 -1.63
C ALA A 154 -5.57 22.78 -2.33
N VAL A 155 -6.27 22.31 -3.36
CA VAL A 155 -5.86 21.16 -4.18
C VAL A 155 -4.50 21.44 -4.83
N ARG A 156 -4.31 22.61 -5.45
CA ARG A 156 -3.04 23.01 -6.04
C ARG A 156 -1.90 23.09 -5.03
N ALA A 157 -2.14 23.65 -3.84
CA ALA A 157 -1.13 23.75 -2.79
C ALA A 157 -0.68 22.37 -2.28
N VAL A 158 -1.63 21.46 -2.05
CA VAL A 158 -1.36 20.07 -1.65
C VAL A 158 -0.58 19.35 -2.74
N SER A 159 -1.06 19.35 -3.97
CA SER A 159 -0.42 18.68 -5.12
C SER A 159 1.01 19.17 -5.33
N LYS A 160 1.24 20.49 -5.28
CA LYS A 160 2.59 21.07 -5.39
C LYS A 160 3.53 20.61 -4.28
N ALA A 161 3.05 20.56 -3.03
CA ALA A 161 3.86 20.11 -1.90
C ALA A 161 4.21 18.62 -2.00
N ILE A 162 3.25 17.77 -2.34
CA ILE A 162 3.47 16.34 -2.52
C ILE A 162 4.44 16.05 -3.67
N ARG A 163 4.32 16.75 -4.81
CA ARG A 163 5.27 16.60 -5.92
C ARG A 163 6.71 16.94 -5.52
N ARG A 164 6.92 18.00 -4.74
CA ARG A 164 8.27 18.33 -4.22
C ARG A 164 8.84 17.22 -3.34
N THR A 165 8.01 16.66 -2.47
CA THR A 165 8.40 15.52 -1.64
C THR A 165 8.79 14.31 -2.48
N ARG A 166 7.96 13.94 -3.47
CA ARG A 166 8.19 12.78 -4.34
C ARG A 166 9.41 12.96 -5.24
N ALA A 167 9.72 14.18 -5.64
CA ALA A 167 10.94 14.52 -6.37
C ALA A 167 12.23 14.46 -5.51
N GLY A 168 12.13 14.10 -4.22
CA GLY A 168 13.29 14.04 -3.32
C GLY A 168 13.82 15.41 -2.90
N LEU A 169 13.04 16.47 -3.09
CA LEU A 169 13.43 17.85 -2.77
C LEU A 169 13.05 18.27 -1.34
N LYS A 170 12.50 17.34 -0.53
CA LYS A 170 12.23 17.57 0.91
C LYS A 170 13.36 17.04 1.78
N ASP A 171 13.41 17.50 3.02
CA ASP A 171 14.20 16.84 4.07
C ASP A 171 13.65 15.41 4.31
N PRO A 172 14.46 14.35 4.14
CA PRO A 172 14.04 12.97 4.35
C PRO A 172 13.69 12.67 5.81
N LYS A 173 14.07 13.51 6.76
CA LYS A 173 13.71 13.35 8.17
C LYS A 173 12.28 13.77 8.48
N ARG A 174 11.62 14.56 7.62
CA ARG A 174 10.29 15.11 7.90
C ARG A 174 9.16 14.26 7.30
N PRO A 175 7.91 14.41 7.76
CA PRO A 175 6.73 13.81 7.13
C PRO A 175 6.63 14.10 5.62
N SER A 176 5.91 13.27 4.86
CA SER A 176 5.71 13.41 3.41
C SER A 176 4.96 14.67 3.00
N GLY A 177 4.14 15.18 3.91
CA GLY A 177 3.52 16.48 3.79
C GLY A 177 3.00 16.89 5.16
N SER A 178 2.87 18.20 5.38
CA SER A 178 2.28 18.73 6.60
C SER A 178 1.46 19.96 6.21
N PHE A 179 0.16 19.92 6.49
CA PHE A 179 -0.80 20.89 5.99
C PHE A 179 -1.73 21.34 7.11
N ILE A 180 -2.15 22.60 7.05
CA ILE A 180 -3.25 23.12 7.85
C ILE A 180 -4.39 23.48 6.89
N PHE A 181 -5.53 22.84 7.05
CA PHE A 181 -6.77 23.14 6.33
C PHE A 181 -7.65 24.02 7.20
N ALA A 182 -7.65 25.32 6.91
CA ALA A 182 -8.48 26.31 7.60
C ALA A 182 -9.74 26.62 6.79
N GLY A 183 -10.90 26.67 7.45
CA GLY A 183 -12.18 27.01 6.81
C GLY A 183 -13.37 26.48 7.60
N PRO A 184 -14.62 26.79 7.19
CA PRO A 184 -15.80 26.33 7.92
C PRO A 184 -15.99 24.81 7.86
N SER A 185 -16.81 24.27 8.76
CA SER A 185 -17.26 22.88 8.68
C SER A 185 -18.05 22.65 7.39
N GLY A 186 -17.92 21.45 6.81
CA GLY A 186 -18.67 21.06 5.60
C GLY A 186 -18.09 21.54 4.26
N VAL A 187 -16.98 22.31 4.24
CA VAL A 187 -16.37 22.78 2.98
C VAL A 187 -15.48 21.76 2.26
N GLY A 188 -15.35 20.55 2.81
CA GLY A 188 -14.61 19.45 2.17
C GLY A 188 -13.19 19.19 2.71
N LYS A 189 -12.80 19.73 3.87
CA LYS A 189 -11.46 19.49 4.49
C LYS A 189 -11.18 18.00 4.72
N THR A 190 -12.11 17.30 5.35
CA THR A 190 -12.03 15.84 5.58
C THR A 190 -12.09 15.07 4.27
N GLU A 191 -12.90 15.52 3.31
CA GLU A 191 -13.05 14.86 2.02
C GLU A 191 -11.77 14.95 1.18
N LEU A 192 -11.10 16.10 1.18
CA LEU A 192 -9.79 16.27 0.54
C LEU A 192 -8.75 15.35 1.19
N SER A 193 -8.82 15.14 2.49
CA SER A 193 -7.93 14.22 3.22
C SER A 193 -8.15 12.76 2.81
N LYS A 194 -9.41 12.34 2.66
CA LYS A 194 -9.78 11.00 2.15
C LYS A 194 -9.35 10.80 0.70
N ALA A 195 -9.64 11.77 -0.17
CA ALA A 195 -9.23 11.74 -1.57
C ALA A 195 -7.70 11.67 -1.70
N LEU A 196 -6.97 12.40 -0.84
CA LEU A 196 -5.51 12.34 -0.80
C LEU A 196 -4.99 10.97 -0.31
N ALA A 197 -5.62 10.38 0.70
CA ALA A 197 -5.25 9.04 1.19
C ALA A 197 -5.41 7.99 0.10
N ASN A 198 -6.57 7.98 -0.58
CA ASN A 198 -6.83 7.11 -1.70
C ASN A 198 -5.84 7.31 -2.85
N PHE A 199 -5.59 8.56 -3.24
CA PHE A 199 -4.68 8.86 -4.33
C PHE A 199 -3.25 8.40 -4.02
N LEU A 200 -2.75 8.66 -2.80
CA LEU A 200 -1.36 8.35 -2.45
C LEU A 200 -1.12 6.89 -2.09
N PHE A 201 -2.10 6.23 -1.47
CA PHE A 201 -1.91 4.90 -0.86
C PHE A 201 -2.86 3.84 -1.42
N GLY A 202 -3.80 4.21 -2.30
CA GLY A 202 -4.72 3.30 -2.97
C GLY A 202 -5.93 2.89 -2.13
N ASP A 203 -6.05 3.42 -0.91
CA ASP A 203 -7.06 2.99 0.07
C ASP A 203 -7.58 4.19 0.89
N ASP A 204 -8.91 4.28 1.04
CA ASP A 204 -9.56 5.26 1.91
C ASP A 204 -9.23 4.96 3.40
N ASP A 205 -9.02 3.69 3.76
CA ASP A 205 -8.66 3.25 5.11
C ASP A 205 -7.19 3.57 5.47
N ALA A 206 -6.43 4.17 4.55
CA ALA A 206 -5.14 4.79 4.84
C ALA A 206 -5.30 6.15 5.55
N LEU A 207 -6.52 6.68 5.69
CA LEU A 207 -6.81 7.84 6.52
C LEU A 207 -6.93 7.45 8.00
N ILE A 208 -6.01 7.95 8.82
CA ILE A 208 -6.09 7.91 10.27
C ILE A 208 -6.68 9.24 10.74
N GLN A 209 -7.98 9.26 11.05
CA GLN A 209 -8.65 10.44 11.60
C GLN A 209 -8.65 10.41 13.13
N ILE A 210 -8.35 11.56 13.74
CA ILE A 210 -8.39 11.78 15.19
C ILE A 210 -9.08 13.11 15.47
N ASP A 211 -10.15 13.06 16.24
CA ASP A 211 -10.88 14.25 16.72
C ASP A 211 -10.14 14.84 17.92
N MET A 212 -9.61 16.05 17.78
CA MET A 212 -8.86 16.71 18.85
C MET A 212 -9.75 17.21 19.99
N GLY A 213 -11.07 17.28 19.80
CA GLY A 213 -12.02 17.56 20.87
C GLY A 213 -12.05 16.48 21.96
N GLU A 214 -11.69 15.23 21.63
CA GLU A 214 -11.57 14.14 22.61
C GLU A 214 -10.31 14.28 23.50
N PHE A 215 -9.37 15.16 23.14
CA PHE A 215 -8.06 15.30 23.77
C PHE A 215 -7.84 16.69 24.38
N HIS A 216 -8.87 17.23 25.04
CA HIS A 216 -8.85 18.58 25.61
C HIS A 216 -8.16 18.67 26.99
N ASP A 217 -8.01 17.55 27.70
CA ASP A 217 -7.38 17.48 29.01
C ASP A 217 -6.06 16.71 28.98
N ARG A 218 -5.24 16.89 30.03
CA ARG A 218 -3.92 16.28 30.14
C ARG A 218 -3.96 14.74 30.13
N PHE A 219 -4.98 14.15 30.74
CA PHE A 219 -5.09 12.70 30.86
C PHE A 219 -5.44 12.08 29.51
N THR A 220 -6.42 12.63 28.79
CA THR A 220 -6.76 12.18 27.43
C THR A 220 -5.61 12.42 26.46
N ALA A 221 -4.95 13.58 26.52
CA ALA A 221 -3.77 13.90 25.70
C ALA A 221 -2.65 12.84 25.82
N SER A 222 -2.39 12.33 27.03
CA SER A 222 -1.38 11.29 27.23
C SER A 222 -1.70 9.97 26.52
N ARG A 223 -2.98 9.65 26.32
CA ARG A 223 -3.42 8.44 25.60
C ARG A 223 -3.20 8.52 24.09
N LEU A 224 -3.09 9.72 23.52
CA LEU A 224 -2.89 9.90 22.08
C LEU A 224 -1.56 9.29 21.63
N PHE A 225 -0.49 9.59 22.37
CA PHE A 225 0.87 9.18 22.05
C PHE A 225 1.38 8.02 22.89
N GLY A 226 0.77 7.79 24.06
CA GLY A 226 1.12 6.73 25.01
C GLY A 226 1.45 7.35 26.35
N ALA A 227 0.79 6.87 27.42
CA ALA A 227 0.98 7.41 28.75
C ALA A 227 2.40 7.06 29.27
N PRO A 228 3.04 7.91 30.09
CA PRO A 228 4.33 7.61 30.69
C PRO A 228 4.21 6.59 31.85
N PRO A 229 5.32 5.99 32.31
CA PRO A 229 5.30 5.04 33.43
C PRO A 229 4.61 5.64 34.66
N GLY A 230 3.65 4.90 35.23
CA GLY A 230 2.88 5.33 36.41
C GLY A 230 1.53 5.99 36.12
N TYR A 231 1.13 6.11 34.84
CA TYR A 231 -0.18 6.62 34.42
C TYR A 231 -1.09 5.50 33.92
N VAL A 232 -2.41 5.64 34.09
CA VAL A 232 -3.40 4.69 33.56
C VAL A 232 -3.36 4.69 32.03
N GLY A 233 -3.23 3.50 31.42
CA GLY A 233 -3.06 3.34 29.97
C GLY A 233 -1.61 3.22 29.51
N TYR A 234 -0.64 3.14 30.44
CA TYR A 234 0.78 2.91 30.11
C TYR A 234 0.99 1.65 29.25
N GLU A 235 0.29 0.56 29.55
CA GLU A 235 0.45 -0.71 28.82
C GLU A 235 -0.31 -0.75 27.47
N GLU A 236 -1.25 0.17 27.24
CA GLU A 236 -2.14 0.15 26.07
C GLU A 236 -1.51 0.78 24.80
N GLY A 237 -0.34 1.42 24.94
CA GLY A 237 0.27 2.19 23.86
C GLY A 237 -0.50 3.48 23.56
N GLY A 238 -0.03 4.27 22.59
CA GLY A 238 -0.76 5.47 22.16
C GLY A 238 -1.71 5.18 21.00
N GLN A 239 -2.88 5.81 21.02
CA GLN A 239 -3.88 5.61 19.97
C GLN A 239 -3.37 5.99 18.58
N LEU A 240 -2.62 7.09 18.45
CA LEU A 240 -2.00 7.50 17.18
C LEU A 240 -0.75 6.66 16.89
N THR A 241 0.13 6.50 17.88
CA THR A 241 1.43 5.84 17.69
C THR A 241 1.26 4.38 17.28
N GLU A 242 0.28 3.66 17.82
CA GLU A 242 -0.07 2.29 17.40
C GLU A 242 -0.62 2.25 15.96
N LYS A 243 -1.53 3.16 15.60
CA LYS A 243 -2.11 3.21 14.26
C LYS A 243 -1.05 3.51 13.20
N VAL A 244 -0.18 4.49 13.45
CA VAL A 244 0.90 4.86 12.52
C VAL A 244 1.98 3.77 12.47
N ARG A 245 2.30 3.11 13.59
CA ARG A 245 3.24 1.97 13.56
C ARG A 245 2.72 0.83 12.66
N ARG A 246 1.42 0.54 12.71
CA ARG A 246 0.78 -0.49 11.88
C ARG A 246 0.57 -0.04 10.43
N LYS A 247 0.32 1.25 10.21
CA LYS A 247 0.10 1.87 8.89
C LYS A 247 1.00 3.11 8.71
N PRO A 248 2.32 2.94 8.48
CA PRO A 248 3.27 4.06 8.39
C PRO A 248 3.09 4.91 7.12
N PHE A 249 2.36 4.38 6.13
CA PHE A 249 1.98 5.06 4.90
C PHE A 249 0.52 5.43 4.98
N SER A 250 0.27 6.59 5.59
CA SER A 250 -1.08 7.02 5.92
C SER A 250 -1.18 8.54 5.83
N VAL A 251 -2.41 9.01 5.67
CA VAL A 251 -2.76 10.40 5.94
C VAL A 251 -3.27 10.47 7.37
N VAL A 252 -2.64 11.27 8.22
CA VAL A 252 -3.08 11.50 9.60
C VAL A 252 -3.82 12.83 9.64
N LEU A 253 -5.11 12.78 9.94
CA LEU A 253 -5.99 13.95 10.05
C LEU A 253 -6.27 14.25 11.51
N PHE A 254 -5.75 15.38 12.00
CA PHE A 254 -6.09 15.96 13.28
C PHE A 254 -7.22 16.97 13.09
N ASP A 255 -8.44 16.58 13.44
CA ASP A 255 -9.62 17.40 13.25
C ASP A 255 -9.79 18.38 14.41
N GLU A 256 -10.13 19.64 14.10
CA GLU A 256 -10.33 20.74 15.07
C GLU A 256 -9.15 20.93 16.03
N ILE A 257 -7.93 21.09 15.48
CA ILE A 257 -6.69 21.16 16.27
C ILE A 257 -6.74 22.19 17.40
N GLU A 258 -7.48 23.29 17.21
CA GLU A 258 -7.67 24.32 18.23
C GLU A 258 -8.29 23.83 19.55
N LYS A 259 -8.98 22.68 19.55
CA LYS A 259 -9.59 22.08 20.76
C LYS A 259 -8.62 21.21 21.55
N ALA A 260 -7.46 20.88 20.98
CA ALA A 260 -6.50 19.97 21.60
C ALA A 260 -5.80 20.59 22.82
N HIS A 261 -5.40 19.75 23.77
CA HIS A 261 -4.57 20.17 24.90
C HIS A 261 -3.17 20.63 24.45
N GLN A 262 -2.58 21.60 25.16
CA GLN A 262 -1.30 22.20 24.80
C GLN A 262 -0.14 21.19 24.71
N GLU A 263 -0.13 20.14 25.54
CA GLU A 263 0.91 19.10 25.49
C GLU A 263 0.95 18.37 24.14
N ILE A 264 -0.17 18.28 23.42
CA ILE A 264 -0.22 17.61 22.11
C ILE A 264 0.61 18.38 21.07
N TYR A 265 0.58 19.71 21.12
CA TYR A 265 1.35 20.56 20.21
C TYR A 265 2.86 20.32 20.32
N ASN A 266 3.39 20.09 21.52
CA ASN A 266 4.81 19.82 21.72
C ASN A 266 5.23 18.51 21.03
N SER A 267 4.43 17.44 21.20
CA SER A 267 4.67 16.17 20.52
C SER A 267 4.51 16.29 19.00
N LEU A 268 3.52 17.05 18.52
CA LEU A 268 3.33 17.29 17.10
C LEU A 268 4.48 18.09 16.48
N LEU A 269 5.01 19.09 17.18
CA LEU A 269 6.19 19.85 16.74
C LEU A 269 7.40 18.91 16.55
N GLN A 270 7.64 18.01 17.51
CA GLN A 270 8.68 16.99 17.37
C GLN A 270 8.48 16.12 16.12
N VAL A 271 7.25 15.69 15.85
CA VAL A 271 6.93 14.91 14.64
C VAL A 271 7.17 15.73 13.36
N LEU A 272 6.82 17.01 13.36
CA LEU A 272 7.03 17.90 12.20
C LEU A 272 8.51 18.15 11.91
N GLU A 273 9.36 18.18 12.94
CA GLU A 273 10.80 18.42 12.84
C GLU A 273 11.60 17.16 12.50
N ASP A 274 11.38 16.08 13.26
CA ASP A 274 12.20 14.86 13.20
C ASP A 274 11.53 13.68 12.49
N GLY A 275 10.24 13.83 12.14
CA GLY A 275 9.44 12.77 11.52
C GLY A 275 9.35 11.51 12.37
N ARG A 276 9.59 11.62 13.68
CA ARG A 276 9.61 10.50 14.63
C ARG A 276 9.04 10.95 15.95
N LEU A 277 8.44 10.01 16.64
CA LEU A 277 7.96 10.20 18.00
C LEU A 277 8.29 8.98 18.84
N THR A 278 8.79 9.19 20.05
CA THR A 278 8.94 8.13 21.04
C THR A 278 7.69 8.10 21.92
N ASP A 279 7.01 6.95 21.95
CA ASP A 279 5.85 6.78 22.83
C ASP A 279 6.25 6.63 24.30
N GLY A 280 5.26 6.61 25.19
CA GLY A 280 5.48 6.43 26.63
C GLY A 280 6.19 5.12 27.01
N GLN A 281 6.19 4.11 26.13
CA GLN A 281 6.87 2.83 26.32
C GLN A 281 8.32 2.84 25.78
N GLY A 282 8.80 3.98 25.27
CA GLY A 282 10.14 4.11 24.70
C GLY A 282 10.27 3.60 23.27
N ARG A 283 9.16 3.27 22.60
CA ARG A 283 9.17 2.79 21.21
C ARG A 283 9.14 3.99 20.27
N THR A 284 10.06 4.01 19.31
CA THR A 284 10.11 5.05 18.29
C THR A 284 9.19 4.70 17.12
N VAL A 285 8.26 5.59 16.80
CA VAL A 285 7.36 5.48 15.64
C VAL A 285 7.81 6.44 14.55
N ASP A 286 7.87 5.95 13.31
CA ASP A 286 8.32 6.72 12.15
C ASP A 286 7.12 7.32 11.38
N PHE A 287 7.14 8.64 11.21
CA PHE A 287 6.14 9.44 10.52
C PHE A 287 6.64 9.98 9.17
N LYS A 288 7.86 9.65 8.73
CA LYS A 288 8.46 10.20 7.49
C LYS A 288 7.66 9.88 6.23
N ASN A 289 6.92 8.76 6.26
CA ASN A 289 6.06 8.29 5.19
C ASN A 289 4.59 8.72 5.34
N THR A 290 4.26 9.46 6.40
CA THR A 290 2.91 9.97 6.66
C THR A 290 2.69 11.36 6.04
N VAL A 291 1.45 11.68 5.70
CA VAL A 291 1.02 13.05 5.42
C VAL A 291 0.21 13.54 6.61
N LEU A 292 0.64 14.61 7.26
CA LEU A 292 -0.06 15.20 8.39
C LEU A 292 -0.98 16.32 7.91
N ILE A 293 -2.23 16.28 8.33
CA ILE A 293 -3.23 17.30 8.04
C ILE A 293 -3.86 17.73 9.35
N PHE A 294 -3.85 19.03 9.61
CA PHE A 294 -4.54 19.65 10.74
C PHE A 294 -5.73 20.42 10.19
N THR A 295 -6.95 20.18 10.66
CA THR A 295 -8.08 21.04 10.32
C THR A 295 -8.26 22.10 11.40
N SER A 296 -8.72 23.29 10.99
CA SER A 296 -9.16 24.29 11.94
C SER A 296 -10.40 25.02 11.44
N ASN A 297 -11.30 25.34 12.37
CA ASN A 297 -12.47 26.19 12.12
C ASN A 297 -12.21 27.65 12.52
N LEU A 298 -11.00 27.98 12.98
CA LEU A 298 -10.59 29.35 13.30
C LEU A 298 -10.55 30.22 12.03
N GLY A 299 -10.98 31.49 12.16
CA GLY A 299 -10.99 32.48 11.06
C GLY A 299 -12.22 32.42 10.14
N THR A 300 -13.24 31.64 10.49
CA THR A 300 -14.46 31.45 9.69
C THR A 300 -15.42 32.64 9.72
N SER A 301 -15.33 33.52 10.73
CA SER A 301 -16.15 34.72 10.87
C SER A 301 -15.91 35.77 9.78
N ASP A 302 -14.73 35.77 9.16
CA ASP A 302 -14.38 36.70 8.08
C ASP A 302 -14.72 36.12 6.69
N ILE A 303 -14.68 34.79 6.55
CA ILE A 303 -15.04 34.07 5.31
C ILE A 303 -16.55 34.09 5.07
N SER A 304 -17.36 33.94 6.12
CA SER A 304 -18.83 33.96 6.01
C SER A 304 -19.41 35.34 5.68
N LYS A 305 -18.68 36.43 5.95
CA LYS A 305 -19.11 37.80 5.60
C LYS A 305 -18.97 38.14 4.11
N ALA A 306 -18.14 37.41 3.36
CA ALA A 306 -17.93 37.68 1.93
C ALA A 306 -19.06 37.13 1.03
N VAL A 307 -20.02 36.38 1.60
CA VAL A 307 -21.13 35.73 0.88
C VAL A 307 -22.50 36.32 1.29
N GLY A 308 -22.51 37.51 1.91
CA GLY A 308 -23.72 38.27 2.25
C GLY A 308 -23.92 39.47 1.36
#